data_AF-M1PZQ0-F1
#
_entry.id   AF-M1PZQ0-F1
#
_cell.length_a   1.000
_cell.length_b   1.000
_cell.length_c   1.000
_cell.angle_alpha   90.00
_cell.angle_beta   90.00
_cell.angle_gamma   90.00
#
_symmetry.space_group_name_H-M   'P 1'
#
loop_
_entity.id
_entity.type
_entity.pdbx_description
1 polymer ?
#
loop_
_entity_poly.entity_id
_entity_poly.type
_entity_poly.pdbx_seq_one_letter_code
_entity_poly.pdbx_strand_id
1 'polypeptide(L)' 'MEYVRKTCPICGSEFVVLKKVEEKAIYCTLECLSAAQGKVKKDKVSSVASA' A
#
# COMPACT_ATOMS: atom_id res chain seq x y z
N MET A 1 4.83 -3.16 -24.18
CA MET A 1 4.29 -3.42 -22.83
C MET A 1 4.27 -2.08 -22.11
N GLU A 2 3.10 -1.52 -21.81
CA GLU A 2 3.01 -0.22 -21.11
C GLU A 2 2.98 -0.43 -19.59
N TYR A 3 3.73 0.41 -18.90
CA TYR A 3 3.81 0.45 -17.45
C TYR A 3 3.40 1.83 -16.95
N VAL A 4 2.70 1.86 -15.82
CA VAL A 4 2.28 3.09 -15.15
C VAL A 4 2.86 3.11 -13.74
N ARG A 5 3.24 4.31 -13.29
CA ARG A 5 3.79 4.55 -11.96
C ARG A 5 2.65 4.96 -11.04
N LYS A 6 2.57 4.36 -9.86
CA LYS A 6 1.55 4.65 -8.86
C LYS A 6 2.19 4.77 -7.48
N THR A 7 1.51 5.44 -6.58
CA THR A 7 1.92 5.59 -5.19
C THR A 7 1.03 4.73 -4.32
N CYS A 8 1.63 3.91 -3.45
CA CYS A 8 0.88 3.06 -2.56
C CYS A 8 0.25 3.90 -1.44
N PRO A 9 -1.07 3.88 -1.23
CA PRO A 9 -1.72 4.68 -0.19
C PRO A 9 -1.44 4.20 1.25
N ILE A 10 -0.80 3.04 1.42
CA ILE A 10 -0.52 2.45 2.73
C ILE A 10 0.87 2.83 3.26
N CYS A 11 1.88 2.79 2.40
CA CYS A 11 3.27 3.09 2.79
C CYS A 11 3.84 4.35 2.13
N GLY A 12 3.13 4.94 1.16
CA GLY A 12 3.60 6.11 0.40
C GLY A 12 4.69 5.80 -0.63
N SER A 13 5.09 4.54 -0.80
CA SER A 13 6.13 4.15 -1.76
C SER A 13 5.62 4.17 -3.19
N GLU A 14 6.48 4.61 -4.12
CA GLU A 14 6.23 4.53 -5.56
C GLU A 14 6.49 3.13 -6.09
N PHE A 15 5.60 2.63 -6.95
CA PHE A 15 5.71 1.32 -7.57
C PHE A 15 5.21 1.35 -9.01
N VAL A 16 5.68 0.39 -9.81
CA VAL A 16 5.40 0.31 -11.24
C VAL A 16 4.52 -0.90 -11.52
N VAL A 17 3.43 -0.68 -12.23
CA VAL A 17 2.48 -1.74 -12.61
C VAL A 17 2.21 -1.73 -14.10
N LEU A 18 1.77 -2.86 -14.61
CA LEU A 18 1.34 -2.96 -16.00
C LEU A 18 0.04 -2.20 -16.19
N LYS A 19 -0.06 -1.41 -17.26
CA LYS A 19 -1.25 -0.62 -17.59
C LYS A 19 -2.54 -1.47 -17.60
N LYS A 20 -2.42 -2.71 -18.07
CA LYS A 20 -3.52 -3.70 -18.13
C LYS A 20 -4.13 -4.07 -16.78
N VAL A 21 -3.35 -3.93 -15.70
CA VAL A 21 -3.77 -4.29 -14.34
C VAL A 21 -3.76 -3.06 -13.43
N GLU A 22 -3.58 -1.85 -13.95
CA GLU A 22 -3.48 -0.64 -13.12
C GLU A 22 -4.75 -0.39 -12.30
N GLU A 23 -5.92 -0.75 -12.85
CA GLU A 23 -7.21 -0.65 -12.18
C GLU A 23 -7.30 -1.62 -10.99
N LYS A 24 -6.63 -2.78 -11.07
CA LYS A 24 -6.61 -3.79 -10.00
C LYS A 24 -5.45 -3.59 -9.03
N ALA A 25 -4.34 -3.01 -9.49
CA ALA A 25 -3.11 -2.85 -8.71
C ALA A 25 -3.10 -1.49 -8.00
N ILE A 26 -3.62 -1.49 -6.77
CA ILE A 26 -3.74 -0.31 -5.90
C ILE A 26 -2.56 -0.20 -4.93
N TYR A 27 -1.98 -1.34 -4.53
CA TYR A 27 -0.94 -1.42 -3.49
C TYR A 27 0.37 -1.94 -4.06
N CYS A 28 1.50 -1.48 -3.51
CA CYS A 28 2.84 -1.89 -3.94
C CYS A 28 3.15 -3.36 -3.62
N THR A 29 2.60 -3.88 -2.52
CA THR A 29 2.87 -5.24 -2.02
C THR A 29 1.60 -5.90 -1.45
N LEU A 30 1.64 -7.23 -1.34
CA LEU A 30 0.59 -8.03 -0.70
C LEU A 30 0.42 -7.68 0.79
N GLU A 31 1.47 -7.20 1.45
CA GLU A 31 1.40 -6.71 2.83
C GLU A 31 0.53 -5.45 2.92
N CYS A 32 0.76 -4.47 2.04
CA CYS A 32 -0.05 -3.25 1.98
C CYS A 32 -1.51 -3.58 1.63
N LEU A 33 -1.72 -4.52 0.71
CA LEU A 33 -3.06 -5.03 0.38
C LEU A 33 -3.74 -5.66 1.62
N SER A 34 -3.00 -6.45 2.40
CA SER A 34 -3.52 -7.10 3.62
C SER A 34 -3.79 -6.10 4.74
N ALA A 35 -2.95 -5.07 4.86
CA ALA A 35 -3.15 -3.94 5.77
C ALA A 35 -4.42 -3.17 5.43
N ALA A 36 -4.63 -2.87 4.14
CA ALA A 36 -5.81 -2.18 3.65
C ALA A 36 -7.11 -3.00 3.81
N GLN A 37 -7.04 -4.33 3.64
CA GLN A 37 -8.18 -5.23 3.84
C GLN A 37 -8.56 -5.45 5.31
N GLY A 38 -7.87 -4.80 6.27
CA GLY A 38 -8.24 -4.85 7.68
C GLY A 38 -8.09 -6.24 8.32
N LYS A 39 -7.36 -7.17 7.68
CA LYS A 39 -7.12 -8.52 8.23
C LYS A 39 -5.98 -8.54 9.26
N VAL A 40 -5.32 -7.42 9.47
CA VAL A 40 -4.39 -7.21 10.58
C VAL A 40 -5.07 -6.37 11.64
N LYS A 41 -5.71 -7.03 12.61
CA LYS A 41 -5.83 -6.48 13.96
C LYS A 41 -4.41 -6.32 14.46
N LYS A 42 -3.82 -5.15 14.31
CA LYS A 42 -2.55 -4.84 14.94
C LYS A 42 -2.65 -3.44 15.50
N ASP A 43 -3.20 -3.40 16.70
CA ASP A 43 -2.76 -2.54 17.79
C ASP A 43 -1.29 -2.18 17.63
N LYS A 44 -1.03 -1.07 16.96
CA LYS A 44 0.13 -0.21 17.15
C LYS A 44 -0.31 1.19 16.78
N VAL A 45 -1.14 1.74 17.68
CA VAL A 45 -0.97 3.13 18.07
C VAL A 45 0.51 3.32 18.39
N SER A 46 1.24 3.89 17.43
CA SER A 46 2.59 4.35 17.67
C SER A 46 2.46 5.49 18.66
N SER A 47 2.83 5.18 19.89
CA SER A 47 3.07 6.09 20.99
C SER A 47 3.76 7.36 20.48
N VAL A 48 3.03 8.47 20.42
CA VAL A 48 3.65 9.77 20.60
C VAL A 48 3.61 10.05 22.11
N ALA A 49 4.58 9.46 22.80
CA ALA A 49 5.06 10.04 24.06
C ALA A 49 5.84 11.29 23.65
N SER A 50 5.18 12.44 23.64
CA SER A 50 5.83 13.74 23.66
C SER A 50 6.02 14.12 25.12
N ALA A 51 7.27 14.45 25.45
CA ALA A 51 7.82 14.75 26.77
C ALA A 51 7.16 15.95 27.47
#